data_AF-A0A3P7QYM7-F1
#
_entry.id   AF-A0A3P7QYM7-F1
#
_cell.length_a   1.000
_cell.length_b   1.000
_cell.length_c   1.000
_cell.angle_alpha   90.00
_cell.angle_beta   90.00
_cell.angle_gamma   90.00
#
_symmetry.space_group_name_H-M   'P 1'
#
loop_
_entity.id
_entity.type
_entity.pdbx_description
1 polymer ?
#
loop_
_entity_poly.entity_id
_entity_poly.type
_entity_poly.pdbx_seq_one_letter_code
_entity_poly.pdbx_strand_id
1 'polypeptide(L)'
;NLCTFQFAVWPGITILCQDEILPVETRWHVHVYLDFTWWAMVYHYTVVAWSRLAAVQWPNWFRVLPPSTCVAICILPWMVGLAQSIVEHQFTWFVPLYFNPERYGMDADWVQYEASGTHNYYMVWNVVLMALPFPLYAAALMTLFRRQAEKTIKLRQRSPRGIAPALLSVQRQMSIETRLLIPCIINTVLFVVGQVRGGFF
;
A
#
# COMPACT_ATOMS: atom_id res chain seq x y z
N ASN A 1 -2.57 -1.90 14.34
CA ASN A 1 -3.59 -2.27 15.35
C ASN A 1 -4.87 -2.82 14.74
N LEU A 2 -5.47 -2.21 13.71
CA LEU A 2 -6.66 -2.77 13.06
C LEU A 2 -6.35 -4.08 12.28
N CYS A 3 -5.27 -4.10 11.49
CA CYS A 3 -4.91 -5.27 10.66
C CYS A 3 -4.58 -6.53 11.47
N THR A 4 -3.94 -6.39 12.64
CA THR A 4 -3.59 -7.52 13.51
C THR A 4 -4.84 -8.16 14.10
N PHE A 5 -5.84 -7.37 14.43
CA PHE A 5 -7.12 -7.89 14.93
C PHE A 5 -7.92 -8.55 13.79
N GLN A 6 -7.95 -7.94 12.60
CA GLN A 6 -8.74 -8.44 11.46
C GLN A 6 -8.15 -9.69 10.81
N PHE A 7 -6.82 -9.77 10.62
CA PHE A 7 -6.18 -10.89 9.93
C PHE A 7 -5.55 -11.94 10.87
N ALA A 8 -5.49 -11.71 12.19
CA ALA A 8 -5.01 -12.72 13.14
C ALA A 8 -6.08 -13.18 14.13
N VAL A 9 -6.97 -12.28 14.60
CA VAL A 9 -7.99 -12.63 15.60
C VAL A 9 -9.25 -13.19 14.95
N TRP A 10 -9.76 -12.58 13.87
CA TRP A 10 -10.97 -13.08 13.19
C TRP A 10 -10.77 -14.47 12.53
N PRO A 11 -9.78 -14.69 11.64
CA PRO A 11 -9.49 -16.03 11.12
C PRO A 11 -9.02 -16.99 12.21
N GLY A 12 -8.35 -16.49 13.25
CA GLY A 12 -7.94 -17.29 14.40
C GLY A 12 -9.12 -17.84 15.20
N ILE A 13 -10.16 -17.03 15.45
CA ILE A 13 -11.39 -17.44 16.15
C ILE A 13 -12.18 -18.42 15.28
N THR A 14 -12.32 -18.18 13.97
CA THR A 14 -13.04 -19.12 13.09
C THR A 14 -12.33 -20.47 12.96
N ILE A 15 -10.99 -20.49 12.98
CA ILE A 15 -10.19 -21.72 12.99
C ILE A 15 -10.28 -22.44 14.35
N LEU A 16 -10.20 -21.71 15.46
CA LEU A 16 -10.25 -22.27 16.82
C LEU A 16 -11.64 -22.79 17.20
N CYS A 17 -12.71 -22.19 16.68
CA CYS A 17 -14.07 -22.60 16.96
C CYS A 17 -14.50 -23.85 16.18
N GLN A 18 -13.80 -24.24 15.09
CA GLN A 18 -14.08 -25.41 14.23
C GLN A 18 -15.54 -25.62 13.75
N ASP A 19 -16.45 -24.72 14.07
CA ASP A 19 -17.82 -24.70 13.61
C ASP A 19 -17.95 -23.67 12.49
N GLU A 20 -18.64 -24.06 11.43
CA GLU A 20 -19.12 -23.15 10.41
C GLU A 20 -20.27 -22.30 10.98
N ILE A 21 -19.96 -21.42 11.94
CA ILE A 21 -20.93 -20.55 12.63
C ILE A 21 -21.56 -19.54 11.64
N LEU A 22 -21.02 -19.44 10.42
CA LEU A 22 -21.50 -18.53 9.39
C LEU A 22 -22.53 -19.21 8.48
N PRO A 23 -23.81 -18.83 8.56
CA PRO A 23 -24.81 -19.28 7.58
C PRO A 23 -24.39 -18.88 6.16
N VAL A 24 -24.82 -19.66 5.16
CA VAL A 24 -24.42 -19.48 3.75
C VAL A 24 -24.65 -18.05 3.25
N GLU A 25 -25.69 -17.37 3.75
CA GLU A 25 -26.03 -16.00 3.36
C GLU A 25 -25.07 -14.94 3.91
N THR A 26 -24.36 -15.20 5.01
CA THR A 26 -23.39 -14.23 5.57
C THR A 26 -22.00 -14.36 4.97
N ARG A 27 -21.70 -15.45 4.24
CA ARG A 27 -20.41 -15.64 3.54
C ARG A 27 -20.12 -14.49 2.58
N TRP A 28 -21.17 -14.00 1.90
CA TRP A 28 -21.10 -12.83 1.03
C TRP A 28 -20.56 -11.59 1.74
N HIS A 29 -21.17 -11.25 2.88
CA HIS A 29 -20.81 -10.05 3.64
C HIS A 29 -19.40 -10.13 4.22
N VAL A 30 -18.98 -11.33 4.63
CA VAL A 30 -17.62 -11.56 5.13
C VAL A 30 -16.60 -11.39 4.02
N HIS A 31 -16.88 -11.89 2.81
CA HIS A 31 -15.97 -11.74 1.67
C HIS A 31 -15.83 -10.27 1.23
N VAL A 32 -16.95 -9.54 1.10
CA VAL A 32 -16.94 -8.10 0.83
C VAL A 32 -16.11 -7.33 1.87
N TYR A 33 -16.21 -7.71 3.15
CA TYR A 33 -15.45 -7.09 4.22
C TYR A 33 -13.95 -7.37 4.11
N LEU A 34 -13.56 -8.63 3.85
CA LEU A 34 -12.17 -9.01 3.68
C LEU A 34 -11.54 -8.27 2.49
N ASP A 35 -12.21 -8.25 1.34
CA ASP A 35 -11.74 -7.53 0.16
C ASP A 35 -11.67 -6.03 0.39
N PHE A 36 -12.68 -5.45 1.04
CA PHE A 36 -12.67 -4.02 1.39
C PHE A 36 -11.42 -3.66 2.20
N THR A 37 -11.13 -4.44 3.24
CA THR A 37 -9.95 -4.19 4.07
C THR A 37 -8.65 -4.42 3.32
N TRP A 38 -8.60 -5.43 2.45
CA TRP A 38 -7.44 -5.71 1.60
C TRP A 38 -7.16 -4.56 0.63
N TRP A 39 -8.14 -4.19 -0.20
CA TRP A 39 -8.00 -3.11 -1.17
C TRP A 39 -7.69 -1.79 -0.50
N ALA A 40 -8.34 -1.48 0.62
CA ALA A 40 -8.01 -0.29 1.41
C ALA A 40 -6.52 -0.29 1.79
N MET A 41 -5.96 -1.40 2.30
CA MET A 41 -4.54 -1.48 2.64
C MET A 41 -3.63 -1.27 1.43
N VAL A 42 -3.94 -1.91 0.30
CA VAL A 42 -3.19 -1.78 -0.95
C VAL A 42 -3.17 -0.32 -1.43
N TYR A 43 -4.31 0.36 -1.40
CA TYR A 43 -4.41 1.78 -1.75
C TYR A 43 -3.64 2.69 -0.80
N HIS A 44 -3.59 2.38 0.50
CA HIS A 44 -2.79 3.15 1.45
C HIS A 44 -1.30 3.10 1.13
N TYR A 45 -0.76 1.98 0.63
CA TYR A 45 0.65 1.91 0.21
C TYR A 45 0.97 2.92 -0.89
N THR A 46 0.09 3.03 -1.88
CA THR A 46 0.21 4.01 -2.96
C THR A 46 0.12 5.44 -2.43
N VAL A 47 -0.86 5.72 -1.55
CA VAL A 47 -1.02 7.06 -0.96
C VAL A 47 0.18 7.45 -0.11
N VAL A 48 0.77 6.52 0.64
CA VAL A 48 2.01 6.75 1.40
C VAL A 48 3.16 7.08 0.44
N ALA A 49 3.36 6.30 -0.63
CA ALA A 49 4.40 6.56 -1.62
C ALA A 49 4.23 7.94 -2.28
N TRP A 50 2.99 8.29 -2.66
CA TRP A 50 2.65 9.60 -3.21
C TRP A 50 2.90 10.74 -2.21
N SER A 51 2.51 10.58 -0.95
CA SER A 51 2.72 11.62 0.09
C SER A 51 4.21 11.92 0.29
N ARG A 52 5.08 10.91 0.17
CA ARG A 52 6.54 11.06 0.22
C ARG A 52 7.06 11.82 -0.99
N LEU A 53 6.57 11.49 -2.19
CA LEU A 53 6.88 12.24 -3.40
C LEU A 53 6.45 13.71 -3.26
N ALA A 54 5.24 13.98 -2.76
CA ALA A 54 4.71 15.32 -2.56
C ALA A 54 5.53 16.12 -1.54
N ALA A 55 5.94 15.50 -0.43
CA ALA A 55 6.80 16.13 0.58
C ALA A 55 8.18 16.50 0.01
N VAL A 56 8.73 15.66 -0.88
CA VAL A 56 9.99 15.94 -1.58
C VAL A 56 9.81 17.02 -2.64
N GLN A 57 8.82 16.92 -3.53
CA GLN A 57 8.64 17.86 -4.63
C GLN A 57 8.16 19.24 -4.16
N TRP A 58 7.29 19.32 -3.17
CA TRP A 58 6.72 20.59 -2.71
C TRP A 58 6.72 20.70 -1.18
N PRO A 59 7.90 20.89 -0.55
CA PRO A 59 8.02 20.89 0.91
C PRO A 59 7.27 22.04 1.58
N ASN A 60 7.21 23.22 0.94
CA ASN A 60 6.49 24.38 1.48
C ASN A 60 4.98 24.17 1.42
N TRP A 61 4.47 23.61 0.33
CA TRP A 61 3.05 23.29 0.19
C TRP A 61 2.64 22.19 1.17
N PHE A 62 3.43 21.12 1.27
CA PHE A 62 3.17 20.00 2.17
C PHE A 62 3.14 20.42 3.65
N ARG A 63 3.97 21.40 4.04
CA ARG A 63 3.99 21.93 5.43
C ARG A 63 2.75 22.75 5.77
N VAL A 64 2.13 23.41 4.80
CA VAL A 64 0.96 24.29 5.01
C VAL A 64 -0.35 23.53 4.76
N LEU A 65 -0.29 22.22 4.52
CA LEU A 65 -1.46 21.41 4.24
C LEU A 65 -2.39 21.39 5.47
N PRO A 66 -3.69 21.75 5.31
CA PRO A 66 -4.59 21.82 6.44
C PRO A 66 -4.94 20.40 6.94
N PRO A 67 -5.20 20.22 8.25
CA PRO A 67 -5.52 18.92 8.83
C PRO A 67 -6.71 18.22 8.16
N SER A 68 -7.70 18.99 7.69
CA SER A 68 -8.87 18.45 6.97
C SER A 68 -8.49 17.73 5.69
N THR A 69 -7.51 18.25 4.94
CA THR A 69 -7.03 17.62 3.71
C THR A 69 -6.24 16.36 4.02
N CYS A 70 -5.43 16.34 5.08
CA CYS A 70 -4.75 15.13 5.54
C CYS A 70 -5.75 14.02 5.89
N VAL A 71 -6.81 14.35 6.62
CA VAL A 71 -7.88 13.40 6.96
C VAL A 71 -8.60 12.91 5.71
N ALA A 72 -8.92 13.81 4.77
CA ALA A 72 -9.55 13.43 3.51
C ALA A 72 -8.67 12.46 2.68
N ILE A 73 -7.36 12.71 2.60
CA ILE A 73 -6.41 11.82 1.92
C ILE A 73 -6.36 10.44 2.59
N CYS A 74 -6.44 10.38 3.92
CA CYS A 74 -6.47 9.11 4.65
C CYS A 74 -7.79 8.35 4.50
N ILE A 75 -8.93 9.04 4.34
CA ILE A 75 -10.25 8.41 4.17
C ILE A 75 -10.43 7.89 2.75
N LEU A 76 -9.82 8.54 1.74
CA LEU A 76 -10.02 8.22 0.33
C LEU A 76 -9.72 6.74 -0.02
N PRO A 77 -8.60 6.13 0.41
CA PRO A 77 -8.36 4.70 0.19
C PRO A 77 -9.44 3.78 0.74
N TRP A 78 -10.03 4.12 1.88
CA TRP A 78 -11.15 3.36 2.45
C TRP A 78 -12.39 3.47 1.57
N MET A 79 -12.72 4.68 1.12
CA MET A 79 -13.87 4.89 0.24
C MET A 79 -13.71 4.16 -1.10
N VAL A 80 -12.53 4.22 -1.70
CA VAL A 80 -12.24 3.56 -2.97
C VAL A 80 -12.24 2.04 -2.80
N GLY A 81 -11.60 1.51 -1.75
CA GLY A 81 -11.61 0.08 -1.44
C GLY A 81 -13.04 -0.44 -1.21
N LEU A 82 -13.87 0.32 -0.49
CA LEU A 82 -15.26 -0.08 -0.24
C LEU A 82 -16.09 -0.07 -1.52
N ALA A 83 -15.96 0.97 -2.32
CA ALA A 83 -16.67 1.08 -3.59
C ALA A 83 -16.26 -0.04 -4.55
N GLN A 84 -14.96 -0.32 -4.68
CA GLN A 84 -14.46 -1.43 -5.48
C GLN A 84 -15.00 -2.76 -4.98
N SER A 85 -14.99 -3.02 -3.67
CA SER A 85 -15.50 -4.27 -3.12
C SER A 85 -16.98 -4.47 -3.29
N ILE A 86 -17.78 -3.42 -3.21
CA ILE A 86 -19.21 -3.56 -3.49
C ILE A 86 -19.44 -3.85 -4.98
N VAL A 87 -18.71 -3.16 -5.86
CA VAL A 87 -18.88 -3.26 -7.32
C VAL A 87 -18.40 -4.59 -7.86
N GLU A 88 -17.24 -5.11 -7.42
CA GLU A 88 -16.72 -6.40 -7.88
C GLU A 88 -17.69 -7.55 -7.56
N HIS A 89 -18.29 -7.45 -6.38
CA HIS A 89 -19.34 -8.34 -5.90
C HIS A 89 -20.70 -8.13 -6.61
N GLN A 90 -20.92 -7.11 -7.44
CA GLN A 90 -22.16 -7.09 -8.25
C GLN A 90 -22.07 -7.95 -9.51
N PHE A 91 -20.87 -8.41 -9.89
CA PHE A 91 -20.70 -9.13 -11.13
C PHE A 91 -20.97 -10.63 -11.01
N THR A 92 -21.64 -11.19 -12.02
CA THR A 92 -22.01 -12.61 -12.08
C THR A 92 -20.83 -13.55 -12.32
N TRP A 93 -19.70 -13.02 -12.78
CA TRP A 93 -18.46 -13.78 -12.95
C TRP A 93 -17.63 -13.86 -11.66
N PHE A 94 -18.02 -13.14 -10.60
CA PHE A 94 -17.25 -13.07 -9.36
C PHE A 94 -17.61 -14.24 -8.43
N VAL A 95 -16.61 -15.06 -8.08
CA VAL A 95 -16.79 -16.21 -7.20
C VAL A 95 -16.37 -15.84 -5.78
N PRO A 96 -17.29 -15.84 -4.79
CA PRO A 96 -16.95 -15.46 -3.42
C PRO A 96 -16.12 -16.55 -2.72
N LEU A 97 -15.06 -16.15 -2.04
CA LEU A 97 -14.27 -17.03 -1.17
C LEU A 97 -14.93 -17.16 0.21
N TYR A 98 -14.88 -18.36 0.79
CA TYR A 98 -15.37 -18.62 2.15
C TYR A 98 -14.32 -19.35 2.98
N PHE A 99 -14.37 -19.21 4.31
CA PHE A 99 -13.45 -19.94 5.19
C PHE A 99 -13.96 -21.36 5.43
N ASN A 100 -13.14 -22.36 5.08
CA ASN A 100 -13.42 -23.76 5.37
C ASN A 100 -12.60 -24.21 6.59
N PRO A 101 -13.24 -24.56 7.73
CA PRO A 101 -12.55 -24.96 8.95
C PRO A 101 -11.77 -26.27 8.79
N GLU A 102 -12.20 -27.19 7.92
CA GLU A 102 -11.55 -28.49 7.71
C GLU A 102 -10.20 -28.35 6.97
N ARG A 103 -10.08 -27.33 6.11
CA ARG A 103 -8.86 -27.02 5.35
C ARG A 103 -7.99 -25.97 6.03
N TYR A 104 -8.39 -25.45 7.19
CA TYR A 104 -7.69 -24.39 7.91
C TYR A 104 -7.36 -23.17 7.02
N GLY A 105 -8.26 -22.82 6.08
CA GLY A 105 -7.99 -21.79 5.08
C GLY A 105 -9.23 -21.33 4.29
N MET A 106 -9.02 -20.36 3.41
CA MET A 106 -10.05 -19.93 2.45
C MET A 106 -10.20 -20.99 1.36
N ASP A 107 -11.44 -21.34 1.07
CA ASP A 107 -11.85 -22.31 0.05
C ASP A 107 -12.87 -21.63 -0.86
N ALA A 108 -12.91 -22.09 -2.11
CA ALA A 108 -13.86 -21.64 -3.11
C ALA A 108 -14.07 -22.79 -4.10
N ASP A 109 -15.05 -22.66 -4.99
CA ASP A 109 -15.08 -23.49 -6.19
C ASP A 109 -13.93 -23.06 -7.10
N TRP A 110 -12.76 -23.68 -6.92
CA TRP A 110 -11.52 -23.35 -7.63
C TRP A 110 -11.64 -23.52 -9.14
N VAL A 111 -12.48 -24.46 -9.60
CA VAL A 111 -12.73 -24.69 -11.03
C VAL A 111 -13.49 -23.50 -11.61
N GLN A 112 -14.53 -23.04 -10.89
CA GLN A 112 -15.27 -21.84 -11.29
C GLN A 112 -14.44 -20.57 -11.11
N TYR A 113 -13.59 -20.50 -10.09
CA TYR A 113 -12.72 -19.35 -9.82
C TYR A 113 -11.67 -19.14 -10.92
N GLU A 114 -11.07 -20.23 -11.43
CA GLU A 114 -10.10 -20.21 -12.53
C GLU A 114 -10.78 -20.02 -13.89
N ALA A 115 -11.94 -20.66 -14.11
CA ALA A 115 -12.71 -20.50 -15.35
C ALA A 115 -13.40 -19.13 -15.46
N SER A 116 -13.67 -18.47 -14.33
CA SER A 116 -14.28 -17.15 -14.27
C SER A 116 -13.23 -16.03 -14.34
N GLY A 117 -13.69 -14.81 -14.61
CA GLY A 117 -12.83 -13.62 -14.65
C GLY A 117 -12.21 -13.25 -13.28
N THR A 118 -12.60 -13.92 -12.20
CA THR A 118 -12.20 -13.60 -10.82
C THR A 118 -10.69 -13.70 -10.61
N HIS A 119 -10.08 -14.83 -10.99
CA HIS A 119 -8.64 -15.02 -10.86
C HIS A 119 -7.85 -13.94 -11.62
N ASN A 120 -8.21 -13.71 -12.89
CA ASN A 120 -7.55 -12.70 -13.73
C ASN A 120 -7.72 -11.28 -13.18
N TYR A 121 -8.91 -10.95 -12.64
CA TYR A 121 -9.17 -9.65 -12.03
C TYR A 121 -8.23 -9.42 -10.83
N TYR A 122 -8.17 -10.35 -9.87
CA TYR A 122 -7.28 -10.20 -8.72
C TYR A 122 -5.82 -10.15 -9.14
N MET A 123 -5.39 -11.00 -10.07
CA MET A 123 -4.02 -10.99 -10.55
C MET A 123 -3.64 -9.63 -11.14
N VAL A 124 -4.44 -9.11 -12.08
CA VAL A 124 -4.14 -7.83 -12.76
C VAL A 124 -4.15 -6.67 -11.77
N TRP A 125 -5.17 -6.56 -10.93
CA TRP A 125 -5.27 -5.44 -9.98
C TRP A 125 -4.21 -5.48 -8.89
N ASN A 126 -3.89 -6.67 -8.36
CA ASN A 126 -2.78 -6.80 -7.42
C ASN A 126 -1.45 -6.42 -8.09
N VAL A 127 -1.14 -6.92 -9.29
CA VAL A 127 0.10 -6.54 -10.01
C VAL A 127 0.20 -5.03 -10.21
N VAL A 128 -0.87 -4.41 -10.74
CA VAL A 128 -0.87 -2.98 -11.05
C VAL A 128 -0.66 -2.16 -9.78
N LEU A 129 -1.42 -2.44 -8.72
CA LEU A 129 -1.34 -1.67 -7.48
C LEU A 129 -0.06 -1.95 -6.69
N MET A 130 0.57 -3.12 -6.88
CA MET A 130 1.90 -3.41 -6.32
C MET A 130 3.02 -2.72 -7.09
N ALA A 131 2.89 -2.59 -8.42
CA ALA A 131 3.88 -1.94 -9.25
C ALA A 131 3.86 -0.41 -9.09
N LEU A 132 2.70 0.18 -8.80
CA LEU A 132 2.47 1.64 -8.81
C LEU A 132 3.27 2.44 -7.76
N PRO A 133 3.55 1.94 -6.54
CA PRO A 133 4.43 2.63 -5.58
C PRO A 133 5.88 2.78 -6.06
N PHE A 134 6.40 1.85 -6.87
CA PHE A 134 7.79 1.88 -7.33
C PHE A 134 8.16 3.14 -8.15
N PRO A 135 7.42 3.53 -9.21
CA PRO A 135 7.72 4.75 -9.94
C PRO A 135 7.58 6.00 -9.08
N LEU A 136 6.67 6.01 -8.09
CA LEU A 136 6.52 7.13 -7.16
C LEU A 136 7.76 7.31 -6.27
N TYR A 137 8.28 6.21 -5.70
CA TYR A 137 9.52 6.25 -4.92
C TYR A 137 10.74 6.57 -5.80
N ALA A 138 10.81 6.01 -7.01
CA ALA A 138 11.88 6.33 -7.96
C ALA A 138 11.88 7.82 -8.31
N ALA A 139 10.70 8.41 -8.59
CA ALA A 139 10.56 9.83 -8.84
C ALA A 139 10.97 10.68 -7.63
N ALA A 140 10.67 10.24 -6.40
CA ALA A 140 11.08 10.94 -5.19
C ALA A 140 12.61 10.95 -5.04
N LEU A 141 13.27 9.82 -5.27
CA LEU A 141 14.73 9.73 -5.22
C LEU A 141 15.39 10.55 -6.34
N MET A 142 14.88 10.45 -7.57
CA MET A 142 15.41 11.23 -8.71
C MET A 142 15.32 12.74 -8.46
N THR A 143 14.19 13.22 -7.92
CA THR A 143 14.02 14.64 -7.62
C THR A 143 14.94 15.12 -6.48
N LEU A 144 15.20 14.29 -5.47
CA LEU A 144 16.20 14.56 -4.44
C LEU A 144 17.61 14.66 -5.02
N PHE A 145 18.03 13.69 -5.83
CA PHE A 145 19.36 13.70 -6.44
C PHE A 145 19.57 14.89 -7.39
N ARG A 146 18.55 15.26 -8.18
CA ARG A 146 18.62 16.46 -9.03
C ARG A 146 18.82 17.74 -8.22
N ARG A 147 18.07 17.93 -7.13
CA ARG A 147 18.23 19.08 -6.24
C ARG A 147 19.58 19.12 -5.57
N GLN A 148 20.12 17.95 -5.22
CA GLN A 148 21.46 17.84 -4.66
C GLN A 148 22.52 18.28 -5.67
N ALA A 149 22.45 17.80 -6.91
CA ALA A 149 23.38 18.19 -7.97
C ALA A 149 23.34 19.71 -8.20
N GLU A 150 22.16 20.30 -8.32
CA GLU A 150 21.99 21.74 -8.52
C GLU A 150 22.52 22.58 -7.34
N LYS A 151 22.24 22.19 -6.09
CA LYS A 151 22.75 22.88 -4.90
C LYS A 151 24.26 22.79 -4.79
N THR A 152 24.83 21.62 -5.11
CA THR A 152 26.29 21.39 -5.07
C THR A 152 27.01 22.21 -6.13
N ILE A 153 26.47 22.28 -7.35
CA ILE A 153 27.01 23.10 -8.45
C ILE A 153 26.95 24.59 -8.07
N LYS A 154 25.81 25.08 -7.56
CA LYS A 154 25.66 26.49 -7.14
C LYS A 154 26.59 26.87 -6.00
N LEU A 155 26.79 25.99 -5.01
CA LEU A 155 27.74 26.20 -3.91
C LEU A 155 29.19 26.25 -4.41
N ARG A 156 29.55 25.37 -5.35
CA ARG A 156 30.87 25.35 -5.99
C ARG A 156 31.14 26.60 -6.84
N GLN A 157 30.11 27.15 -7.48
CA GLN A 157 30.21 28.38 -8.28
C GLN A 157 30.28 29.66 -7.43
N ARG A 158 29.66 29.68 -6.24
CA ARG A 158 29.54 30.91 -5.42
C ARG A 158 30.71 31.20 -4.48
N SER A 159 31.63 30.27 -4.19
CA SER A 159 32.73 30.60 -3.27
C SER A 159 34.01 29.77 -3.43
N PRO A 160 35.18 30.42 -3.63
CA PRO A 160 36.50 29.80 -3.49
C PRO A 160 37.01 29.71 -2.04
N ARG A 161 36.32 30.29 -1.03
CA ARG A 161 36.75 30.29 0.39
C ARG A 161 35.58 29.97 1.33
N GLY A 162 35.55 28.76 1.89
CA GLY A 162 34.59 28.36 2.95
C GLY A 162 33.62 27.24 2.56
N ILE A 163 34.16 26.06 2.23
CA ILE A 163 33.42 24.92 1.66
C ILE A 163 32.78 24.01 2.74
N ALA A 164 33.40 23.90 3.91
CA ALA A 164 33.08 22.82 4.86
C ALA A 164 31.69 22.91 5.52
N PRO A 165 31.26 24.04 6.13
CA PRO A 165 30.04 24.01 6.95
C PRO A 165 28.74 23.97 6.13
N ALA A 166 28.71 24.58 4.95
CA ALA A 166 27.53 24.59 4.08
C ALA A 166 27.31 23.25 3.36
N LEU A 167 28.39 22.56 2.95
CA LEU A 167 28.26 21.20 2.41
C LEU A 167 27.87 20.21 3.51
N LEU A 168 28.41 20.35 4.73
CA LEU A 168 28.05 19.50 5.86
C LEU A 168 26.56 19.64 6.24
N SER A 169 26.00 20.85 6.21
CA SER A 169 24.57 21.04 6.51
C SER A 169 23.66 20.44 5.43
N VAL A 170 24.03 20.59 4.15
CA VAL A 170 23.32 19.95 3.02
C VAL A 170 23.40 18.42 3.13
N GLN A 171 24.59 17.87 3.39
CA GLN A 171 24.80 16.43 3.56
C GLN A 171 24.02 15.88 4.78
N ARG A 172 23.94 16.63 5.89
CA ARG A 172 23.16 16.25 7.07
C ARG A 172 21.67 16.22 6.79
N GLN A 173 21.13 17.22 6.09
CA GLN A 173 19.72 17.26 5.72
C GLN A 173 19.36 16.08 4.79
N MET A 174 20.23 15.73 3.85
CA MET A 174 20.08 14.55 2.99
C MET A 174 20.12 13.24 3.77
N SER A 175 21.01 13.12 4.76
CA SER A 175 21.07 11.94 5.64
C SER A 175 19.75 11.74 6.37
N ILE A 176 19.09 12.81 6.78
CA ILE A 176 17.78 12.76 7.46
C ILE A 176 16.67 12.36 6.47
N GLU A 177 16.60 12.98 5.29
CA GLU A 177 15.56 12.69 4.28
C GLU A 177 15.69 11.25 3.73
N THR A 178 16.91 10.80 3.44
CA THR A 178 17.19 9.43 3.00
C THR A 178 16.91 8.40 4.09
N ARG A 179 17.23 8.69 5.37
CA ARG A 179 16.87 7.82 6.51
C ARG A 179 15.36 7.73 6.73
N LEU A 180 14.56 8.70 6.26
CA LEU A 180 13.10 8.62 6.29
C LEU A 180 12.52 7.78 5.14
N LEU A 181 13.15 7.82 3.96
CA LEU A 181 12.72 7.12 2.75
C LEU A 181 13.13 5.64 2.74
N ILE A 182 14.32 5.30 3.23
CA ILE A 182 14.84 3.92 3.22
C ILE A 182 13.89 2.93 3.93
N PRO A 183 13.40 3.18 5.15
CA PRO A 183 12.46 2.27 5.81
C PRO A 183 11.16 2.08 5.02
N CYS A 184 10.69 3.12 4.32
CA CYS A 184 9.49 3.03 3.49
C CYS A 184 9.74 2.17 2.25
N ILE A 185 10.90 2.30 1.60
CA ILE A 185 11.30 1.47 0.46
C ILE A 185 11.49 0.02 0.92
N ILE A 186 12.16 -0.21 2.05
CA ILE A 186 12.33 -1.55 2.65
C ILE A 186 10.97 -2.15 2.96
N ASN A 187 10.04 -1.39 3.54
CA ASN A 187 8.70 -1.88 3.85
C ASN A 187 7.93 -2.25 2.56
N THR A 188 8.04 -1.46 1.50
CA THR A 188 7.44 -1.78 0.19
C THR A 188 8.07 -3.04 -0.42
N VAL A 189 9.39 -3.20 -0.35
CA VAL A 189 10.09 -4.40 -0.84
C VAL A 189 9.70 -5.64 -0.03
N LEU A 190 9.66 -5.54 1.30
CA LEU A 190 9.24 -6.63 2.17
C LEU A 190 7.78 -7.02 1.92
N PHE A 191 6.90 -6.04 1.70
CA PHE A 191 5.51 -6.31 1.34
C PHE A 191 5.41 -7.05 0.00
N VAL A 192 6.10 -6.59 -1.04
CA VAL A 192 6.12 -7.26 -2.35
C VAL A 192 6.69 -8.67 -2.26
N VAL A 193 7.80 -8.86 -1.53
CA VAL A 193 8.38 -10.19 -1.30
C VAL A 193 7.42 -11.08 -0.52
N GLY A 194 6.77 -10.56 0.53
CA GLY A 194 5.79 -11.31 1.32
C GLY A 194 4.60 -11.79 0.50
N GLN A 195 4.14 -10.99 -0.45
CA GLN A 195 3.05 -11.34 -1.36
C GLN A 195 3.47 -12.37 -2.42
N VAL A 196 4.66 -12.21 -3.03
CA VAL A 196 5.21 -13.17 -4.00
C VAL A 196 5.50 -14.52 -3.35
N ARG A 197 5.99 -14.54 -2.10
CA ARG A 197 6.30 -15.77 -1.37
C ARG A 197 5.09 -16.39 -0.66
N GLY A 198 4.09 -15.57 -0.33
CA GLY A 198 2.86 -15.98 0.35
C GLY A 198 1.80 -16.62 -0.54
N GLY A 199 2.03 -16.70 -1.85
CA GLY A 199 1.13 -17.40 -2.77
C GLY A 199 -0.23 -16.72 -2.99
N PHE A 200 -0.29 -15.39 -2.86
CA PHE A 200 -1.44 -14.58 -3.34
C PHE A 200 -1.30 -14.22 -4.84
N PHE A 201 -0.61 -15.08 -5.59
CA PHE A 201 -0.46 -15.12 -7.03
C PHE A 201 -0.80 -16.52 -7.51
#